data_AF-A0A951J9P1-F1
#
_entry.id   AF-A0A951J9P1-F1
#
_cell.length_a   1.000
_cell.length_b   1.000
_cell.length_c   1.000
_cell.angle_alpha   90.00
_cell.angle_beta   90.00
_cell.angle_gamma   90.00
#
_symmetry.space_group_name_H-M   'P 1'
#
loop_
_entity.id
_entity.type
_entity.pdbx_description
1 polymer ?
#
loop_
_entity_poly.entity_id
_entity_poly.type
_entity_poly.pdbx_seq_one_letter_code
_entity_poly.pdbx_strand_id
1 'polypeptide(L)'
;MRPLEILLLVLVLSGCAHSGATGPCANPAPGVRYCLLPPNALPADGEPRLVHVTGNELDQHMISQVNVDTARLTMIATNLLGQPLFEIRYKNSASGPTVSVFPADAPMEAAWLLALLQIAEADADEVRSGLRGSVLIEEGHSRRIERNGETLVWIDKRNGRTEIHIPRQQFRINIRTLTTHQ
;
A
#
# COMPACT_ATOMS: atom_id res chain seq x y z
N MET A 1 -31.04 -8.33 -46.66
CA MET A 1 -30.27 -7.80 -45.52
C MET A 1 -28.99 -8.61 -45.42
N ARG A 2 -27.84 -7.97 -45.65
CA ARG A 2 -26.57 -8.65 -45.89
C ARG A 2 -25.93 -9.05 -44.55
N PRO A 3 -25.42 -10.29 -44.39
CA PRO A 3 -24.83 -10.78 -43.14
C PRO A 3 -23.56 -10.01 -42.72
N LEU A 4 -23.03 -9.15 -43.60
CA LEU A 4 -21.87 -8.31 -43.35
C LEU A 4 -22.16 -7.17 -42.34
N GLU A 5 -23.40 -6.71 -42.24
CA GLU A 5 -23.76 -5.58 -41.37
C GLU A 5 -23.84 -5.96 -39.88
N ILE A 6 -24.02 -7.25 -39.57
CA ILE A 6 -24.07 -7.74 -38.18
C ILE A 6 -22.66 -7.87 -37.58
N LEU A 7 -21.63 -8.14 -38.40
CA LEU A 7 -20.27 -8.34 -37.91
C LEU A 7 -19.62 -7.03 -37.42
N LEU A 8 -20.03 -5.88 -37.95
CA LEU A 8 -19.47 -4.58 -37.56
C LEU A 8 -19.97 -4.11 -36.18
N LEU A 9 -21.10 -4.61 -35.70
CA LEU A 9 -21.71 -4.17 -34.44
C LEU A 9 -21.09 -4.85 -33.20
N VAL A 10 -20.41 -5.99 -33.37
CA VAL A 10 -19.81 -6.74 -32.25
C VAL A 10 -18.44 -6.18 -31.82
N LEU A 11 -17.73 -5.49 -32.72
CA LEU A 11 -16.39 -4.93 -32.42
C LEU A 11 -16.42 -3.65 -31.57
N VAL A 12 -17.59 -3.05 -31.32
CA VAL A 12 -17.68 -1.81 -30.52
C VAL A 12 -17.93 -2.09 -29.03
N LEU A 13 -18.11 -3.36 -28.64
CA LEU A 13 -18.36 -3.76 -27.25
C LEU A 13 -17.12 -4.19 -26.46
N SER A 14 -15.92 -4.20 -27.05
CA SER A 14 -14.66 -4.26 -26.29
C SER A 14 -14.23 -2.86 -25.82
N GLY A 15 -15.19 -2.09 -25.27
CA GLY A 15 -14.86 -0.94 -24.44
C GLY A 15 -14.35 -1.49 -23.12
N CYS A 16 -13.03 -1.52 -22.94
CA CYS A 16 -12.41 -1.81 -21.66
C CYS A 16 -13.04 -0.88 -20.62
N ALA A 17 -13.97 -1.41 -19.83
CA ALA A 17 -14.31 -0.84 -18.54
C ALA A 17 -13.08 -1.04 -17.65
N HIS A 18 -12.05 -0.23 -17.90
CA HIS A 18 -11.01 0.00 -16.93
C HIS A 18 -11.67 0.85 -15.85
N SER A 19 -12.45 0.19 -14.99
CA SER A 19 -12.89 0.74 -13.71
C SER A 19 -11.62 0.95 -12.90
N GLY A 20 -10.91 2.04 -13.21
CA GLY A 20 -9.75 2.46 -12.47
C GLY A 20 -10.20 2.65 -11.04
N ALA A 21 -9.65 1.83 -10.14
CA ALA A 21 -9.89 1.94 -8.72
C ALA A 21 -9.62 3.39 -8.29
N THR A 22 -10.67 4.18 -8.09
CA THR A 22 -10.55 5.54 -7.55
C THR A 22 -10.52 5.49 -6.03
N GLY A 23 -9.56 4.72 -5.49
CA GLY A 23 -9.09 4.88 -4.13
C GLY A 23 -8.41 6.24 -3.92
N PRO A 24 -8.31 6.75 -2.68
CA PRO A 24 -7.44 7.88 -2.39
C PRO A 24 -6.04 7.59 -2.93
N CYS A 25 -5.39 8.58 -3.53
CA CYS A 25 -4.05 8.40 -4.07
C CYS A 25 -3.03 9.13 -3.21
N ALA A 26 -1.88 8.49 -3.00
CA ALA A 26 -0.73 9.04 -2.30
C ALA A 26 0.49 9.05 -3.23
N ASN A 27 1.51 9.79 -2.82
CA ASN A 27 2.78 9.86 -3.53
C ASN A 27 3.88 9.16 -2.71
N PRO A 28 4.10 7.84 -2.87
CA PRO A 28 5.06 7.10 -2.05
C PRO A 28 6.50 7.63 -2.23
N ALA A 29 6.82 8.18 -3.40
CA ALA A 29 8.07 8.86 -3.70
C ALA A 29 7.85 10.02 -4.68
N PRO A 30 8.79 10.98 -4.80
CA PRO A 30 8.65 12.11 -5.71
C PRO A 30 8.32 11.69 -7.15
N GLY A 31 7.17 12.15 -7.63
CA GLY A 31 6.69 11.89 -8.99
C GLY A 31 5.99 10.53 -9.18
N VAL A 32 5.96 9.66 -8.17
CA VAL A 32 5.16 8.42 -8.18
C VAL A 32 3.78 8.74 -7.64
N ARG A 33 2.73 8.29 -8.33
CA ARG A 33 1.36 8.32 -7.80
C ARG A 33 0.87 6.88 -7.62
N TYR A 34 0.33 6.57 -6.46
CA TYR A 34 -0.25 5.28 -6.14
C TYR A 34 -1.66 5.47 -5.62
N CYS A 35 -2.66 4.92 -6.29
CA CYS A 35 -4.04 4.93 -5.82
C CYS A 35 -4.30 3.66 -5.01
N LEU A 36 -4.80 3.84 -3.78
CA LEU A 36 -4.98 2.74 -2.85
C LEU A 36 -5.90 1.68 -3.44
N LEU A 37 -5.46 0.43 -3.33
CA LEU A 37 -6.25 -0.76 -3.64
C LEU A 37 -7.39 -0.90 -2.63
N PRO A 38 -8.46 -1.65 -2.95
CA PRO A 38 -9.49 -1.94 -1.94
C PRO A 38 -8.88 -2.71 -0.75
N PRO A 39 -9.47 -2.61 0.46
CA PRO A 39 -8.92 -3.23 1.66
C PRO A 39 -8.58 -4.72 1.53
N ASN A 40 -9.43 -5.47 0.81
CA ASN A 40 -9.28 -6.91 0.60
C ASN A 40 -8.14 -7.32 -0.35
N ALA A 41 -7.40 -6.38 -0.93
CA ALA A 41 -6.16 -6.66 -1.67
C ALA A 41 -4.98 -7.00 -0.74
N LEU A 42 -5.11 -6.75 0.55
CA LEU A 42 -4.15 -7.20 1.55
C LEU A 42 -4.59 -8.53 2.17
N PRO A 43 -3.63 -9.42 2.52
CA PRO A 43 -3.96 -10.58 3.30
C PRO A 43 -4.53 -10.17 4.66
N ALA A 44 -5.48 -10.94 5.17
CA ALA A 44 -5.92 -10.82 6.54
C ALA A 44 -4.79 -11.31 7.46
N ASP A 45 -3.93 -10.39 7.86
CA ASP A 45 -3.02 -10.58 8.99
C ASP A 45 -3.49 -9.68 10.15
N GLY A 46 -3.51 -10.25 11.35
CA GLY A 46 -3.77 -9.55 12.61
C GLY A 46 -2.56 -9.59 13.53
N GLU A 47 -1.43 -10.08 13.02
CA GLU A 47 -0.24 -10.32 13.82
C GLU A 47 0.44 -8.99 14.19
N PRO A 48 0.82 -8.81 15.47
CA PRO A 48 1.60 -7.66 15.88
C PRO A 48 2.96 -7.65 15.17
N ARG A 49 3.39 -6.47 14.74
CA ARG A 49 4.68 -6.22 14.11
C ARG A 49 5.43 -5.17 14.88
N LEU A 50 6.70 -5.42 15.17
CA LEU A 50 7.63 -4.38 15.61
C LEU A 50 8.06 -3.57 14.39
N VAL A 51 7.80 -2.27 14.41
CA VAL A 51 8.16 -1.33 13.37
C VAL A 51 9.21 -0.36 13.91
N HIS A 52 10.30 -0.20 13.17
CA HIS A 52 11.34 0.77 13.44
C HIS A 52 11.47 1.71 12.24
N VAL A 53 11.19 2.98 12.45
CA VAL A 53 11.21 4.02 11.43
C VAL A 53 12.40 4.94 11.69
N THR A 54 13.24 5.15 10.67
CA THR A 54 14.38 6.07 10.74
C THR A 54 14.46 7.00 9.53
N GLY A 55 14.84 8.26 9.74
CA GLY A 55 15.09 9.24 8.68
C GLY A 55 14.54 10.63 9.00
N ASN A 56 15.14 11.69 8.45
CA ASN A 56 14.75 13.08 8.73
C ASN A 56 14.59 13.39 10.23
N GLU A 57 15.60 13.04 11.03
CA GLU A 57 15.62 13.17 12.50
C GLU A 57 14.62 12.27 13.27
N LEU A 58 13.79 11.51 12.54
CA LEU A 58 12.92 10.49 13.12
C LEU A 58 13.75 9.24 13.47
N ASP A 59 13.60 8.78 14.71
CA ASP A 59 14.04 7.46 15.16
C ASP A 59 12.97 6.93 16.12
N GLN A 60 12.09 6.06 15.64
CA GLN A 60 10.90 5.63 16.38
C GLN A 60 10.67 4.13 16.31
N HIS A 61 10.43 3.54 17.47
CA HIS A 61 9.97 2.17 17.62
C HIS A 61 8.48 2.15 17.99
N MET A 62 7.71 1.33 17.30
CA MET A 62 6.29 1.14 17.56
C MET A 62 5.87 -0.31 17.32
N ILE A 63 4.78 -0.73 17.95
CA ILE A 63 4.07 -1.96 17.60
C ILE A 63 2.90 -1.59 16.70
N SER A 64 2.87 -2.17 15.50
CA SER A 64 1.77 -2.01 14.56
C SER A 64 0.97 -3.31 14.46
N GLN A 65 -0.35 -3.18 14.42
CA GLN A 65 -1.28 -4.24 14.07
C GLN A 65 -2.13 -3.76 12.91
N VAL A 66 -2.14 -4.54 11.83
CA VAL A 66 -3.08 -4.34 10.72
C VAL A 66 -4.22 -5.31 10.95
N ASN A 67 -5.44 -4.91 10.61
CA ASN A 67 -6.61 -5.79 10.57
C ASN A 67 -7.35 -5.49 9.28
N VAL A 68 -7.58 -6.52 8.48
CA VAL A 68 -8.23 -6.41 7.17
C VAL A 68 -9.52 -7.22 7.17
N ASP A 69 -10.60 -6.59 6.74
CA ASP A 69 -11.85 -7.25 6.34
C ASP A 69 -12.20 -6.88 4.88
N THR A 70 -13.31 -7.41 4.37
CA THR A 70 -13.71 -7.22 2.97
C THR A 70 -13.90 -5.75 2.54
N ALA A 71 -14.21 -4.86 3.49
CA ALA A 71 -14.54 -3.46 3.21
C ALA A 71 -13.72 -2.47 4.04
N ARG A 72 -12.87 -2.93 4.97
CA ARG A 72 -12.16 -2.09 5.91
C ARG A 72 -10.76 -2.62 6.19
N LEU A 73 -9.84 -1.68 6.35
CA LEU A 73 -8.51 -1.90 6.86
C LEU A 73 -8.32 -0.96 8.05
N THR A 74 -7.90 -1.50 9.18
CA THR A 74 -7.54 -0.72 10.37
C THR A 74 -6.10 -1.02 10.73
N MET A 75 -5.25 0.01 10.78
CA MET A 75 -3.89 -0.08 11.28
C MET A 75 -3.82 0.68 12.60
N ILE A 76 -3.37 0.01 13.66
CA ILE A 76 -3.16 0.60 14.97
C ILE A 76 -1.67 0.58 15.25
N ALA A 77 -1.09 1.75 15.50
CA ALA A 77 0.28 1.88 15.97
C ALA A 77 0.28 2.28 17.45
N THR A 78 1.08 1.57 18.24
CA THR A 78 1.27 1.83 19.67
C THR A 78 2.75 1.98 19.96
N ASN A 79 3.11 2.70 21.02
CA ASN A 79 4.48 2.65 21.52
C ASN A 79 4.75 1.29 22.21
N LEU A 80 6.00 1.07 22.65
CA LEU A 80 6.39 -0.20 23.29
C LEU A 80 5.69 -0.46 24.64
N LEU A 81 4.99 0.54 25.20
CA LEU A 81 4.19 0.43 26.42
C LEU A 81 2.70 0.17 26.12
N GLY A 82 2.32 0.00 24.85
CA GLY A 82 0.95 -0.25 24.43
C GLY A 82 0.06 0.99 24.38
N GLN A 83 0.62 2.20 24.52
CA GLN A 83 -0.16 3.43 24.36
C GLN A 83 -0.37 3.73 22.87
N PRO A 84 -1.58 4.09 22.43
CA PRO A 84 -1.86 4.39 21.03
C PRO A 84 -1.08 5.64 20.59
N LEU A 85 -0.37 5.50 19.48
CA LEU A 85 0.28 6.61 18.76
C LEU A 85 -0.64 7.14 17.68
N PHE A 86 -1.18 6.23 16.86
CA PHE A 86 -2.19 6.56 15.87
C PHE A 86 -3.01 5.34 15.44
N GLU A 87 -4.20 5.60 14.92
CA GLU A 87 -5.05 4.65 14.22
C GLU A 87 -5.34 5.18 12.82
N ILE A 88 -5.06 4.38 11.80
CA ILE A 88 -5.47 4.63 10.41
C ILE A 88 -6.62 3.70 10.08
N ARG A 89 -7.70 4.26 9.54
CA ARG A 89 -8.85 3.51 9.06
C ARG A 89 -9.05 3.81 7.60
N TYR A 90 -9.12 2.75 6.80
CA TYR A 90 -9.45 2.81 5.40
C TYR A 90 -10.72 2.01 5.16
N LYS A 91 -11.73 2.65 4.59
CA LYS A 91 -13.04 2.04 4.35
C LYS A 91 -13.40 2.17 2.90
N ASN A 92 -13.82 1.07 2.28
CA ASN A 92 -14.47 1.06 0.99
C ASN A 92 -15.99 0.97 1.20
N SER A 93 -16.72 2.05 0.91
CA SER A 93 -18.18 2.11 1.08
C SER A 93 -18.87 2.55 -0.22
N ALA A 94 -20.21 2.47 -0.24
CA ALA A 94 -21.01 2.92 -1.39
C ALA A 94 -20.82 4.41 -1.73
N SER A 95 -20.44 5.25 -0.75
CA SER A 95 -20.12 6.67 -0.96
C SER A 95 -18.70 6.89 -1.48
N GLY A 96 -17.95 5.82 -1.73
CA GLY A 96 -16.56 5.85 -2.16
C GLY A 96 -15.58 5.57 -1.02
N PRO A 97 -14.31 5.29 -1.39
CA PRO A 97 -13.27 4.93 -0.45
C PRO A 97 -12.80 6.13 0.38
N THR A 98 -12.63 5.94 1.68
CA THR A 98 -12.24 6.99 2.64
C THR A 98 -11.09 6.53 3.53
N VAL A 99 -10.13 7.43 3.77
CA VAL A 99 -9.02 7.23 4.71
C VAL A 99 -9.12 8.27 5.80
N SER A 100 -9.00 7.84 7.05
CA SER A 100 -8.99 8.71 8.23
C SER A 100 -7.86 8.31 9.17
N VAL A 101 -7.31 9.29 9.89
CA VAL A 101 -6.28 9.08 10.92
C VAL A 101 -6.71 9.71 12.24
N PHE A 102 -6.36 9.06 13.34
CA PHE A 102 -6.52 9.58 14.69
C PHE A 102 -5.22 9.38 15.48
N PRO A 103 -4.72 10.38 16.23
CA PRO A 103 -5.22 11.75 16.24
C PRO A 103 -4.95 12.44 14.88
N ALA A 104 -5.68 13.53 14.61
CA ALA A 104 -5.63 14.19 13.29
C ALA A 104 -4.27 14.83 12.98
N ASP A 105 -3.47 15.09 14.01
CA ASP A 105 -2.12 15.64 13.97
C ASP A 105 -1.03 14.56 13.98
N ALA A 106 -1.37 13.30 13.67
CA ALA A 106 -0.39 12.23 13.54
C ALA A 106 0.72 12.64 12.55
N PRO A 107 1.99 12.32 12.85
CA PRO A 107 3.15 12.86 12.14
C PRO A 107 3.31 12.35 10.69
N MET A 108 2.51 11.37 10.27
CA MET A 108 2.64 10.70 8.98
C MET A 108 1.32 10.72 8.21
N GLU A 109 1.41 10.98 6.91
CA GLU A 109 0.23 10.97 6.03
C GLU A 109 -0.32 9.53 5.92
N ALA A 110 -1.58 9.35 6.34
CA ALA A 110 -2.18 8.02 6.40
C ALA A 110 -2.25 7.31 5.04
N ALA A 111 -2.59 8.04 3.98
CA ALA A 111 -2.63 7.47 2.64
C ALA A 111 -1.24 7.02 2.15
N TRP A 112 -0.18 7.73 2.54
CA TRP A 112 1.19 7.37 2.22
C TRP A 112 1.63 6.09 2.94
N LEU A 113 1.32 5.96 4.24
CA LEU A 113 1.59 4.74 5.01
C LEU A 113 0.86 3.53 4.44
N LEU A 114 -0.42 3.69 4.10
CA LEU A 114 -1.20 2.63 3.46
C LEU A 114 -0.68 2.27 2.07
N ALA A 115 -0.20 3.25 1.30
CA ALA A 115 0.41 2.98 0.01
C ALA A 115 1.66 2.11 0.17
N LEU A 116 2.57 2.45 1.10
CA LEU A 116 3.76 1.63 1.36
C LEU A 116 3.41 0.22 1.85
N LEU A 117 2.40 0.10 2.73
CA LEU A 117 1.90 -1.20 3.17
C LEU A 117 1.38 -2.03 1.99
N GLN A 118 0.56 -1.45 1.10
CA GLN A 118 0.01 -2.16 -0.06
C GLN A 118 1.09 -2.51 -1.08
N ILE A 119 2.02 -1.60 -1.37
CA ILE A 119 3.16 -1.86 -2.25
C ILE A 119 4.02 -3.00 -1.69
N ALA A 120 4.19 -3.06 -0.37
CA ALA A 120 4.88 -4.15 0.28
C ALA A 120 4.07 -5.45 0.19
N GLU A 121 2.82 -5.47 0.63
CA GLU A 121 2.07 -6.68 0.99
C GLU A 121 1.07 -7.22 -0.04
N ALA A 122 0.53 -6.39 -0.93
CA ALA A 122 -0.47 -6.84 -1.92
C ALA A 122 0.15 -7.64 -3.08
N ASP A 123 -0.68 -8.27 -3.92
CA ASP A 123 -0.21 -8.94 -5.13
C ASP A 123 0.42 -7.95 -6.13
N ALA A 124 1.50 -8.37 -6.80
CA ALA A 124 2.28 -7.48 -7.64
C ALA A 124 1.48 -6.87 -8.79
N ASP A 125 0.55 -7.63 -9.38
CA ASP A 125 -0.31 -7.17 -10.47
C ASP A 125 -1.33 -6.13 -9.98
N GLU A 126 -1.85 -6.30 -8.77
CA GLU A 126 -2.71 -5.29 -8.15
C GLU A 126 -1.91 -4.01 -7.86
N VAL A 127 -0.70 -4.13 -7.30
CA VAL A 127 0.19 -2.99 -7.07
C VAL A 127 0.46 -2.24 -8.38
N ARG A 128 0.75 -2.96 -9.47
CA ARG A 128 0.93 -2.36 -10.81
C ARG A 128 -0.32 -1.62 -11.26
N SER A 129 -1.52 -2.15 -10.98
CA SER A 129 -2.80 -1.51 -11.34
C SER A 129 -3.01 -0.15 -10.66
N GLY A 130 -2.53 0.01 -9.42
CA GLY A 130 -2.60 1.26 -8.65
C GLY A 130 -1.48 2.26 -8.95
N LEU A 131 -0.37 1.81 -9.57
CA LEU A 131 0.83 2.60 -9.78
C LEU A 131 0.76 3.45 -11.06
N ARG A 132 1.16 4.72 -10.98
CA ARG A 132 1.25 5.65 -12.12
C ARG A 132 2.58 6.39 -12.11
N GLY A 133 3.12 6.59 -13.32
CA GLY A 133 4.37 7.34 -13.54
C GLY A 133 5.64 6.60 -13.12
N SER A 134 5.56 5.31 -12.78
CA SER A 134 6.70 4.46 -12.43
C SER A 134 6.37 3.01 -12.75
N VAL A 135 7.34 2.11 -12.59
CA VAL A 135 7.17 0.67 -12.79
C VAL A 135 7.50 -0.08 -11.52
N LEU A 136 6.76 -1.16 -11.25
CA LEU A 136 7.10 -2.12 -10.21
C LEU A 136 7.95 -3.24 -10.81
N ILE A 137 9.18 -3.37 -10.33
CA ILE A 137 10.05 -4.52 -10.57
C ILE A 137 9.97 -5.42 -9.34
N GLU A 138 9.68 -6.70 -9.56
CA GLU A 138 9.64 -7.71 -8.50
C GLU A 138 10.59 -8.85 -8.84
N GLU A 139 11.51 -9.14 -7.92
CA GLU A 139 12.59 -10.13 -8.09
C GLU A 139 12.71 -10.93 -6.79
N GLY A 140 12.13 -12.14 -6.79
CA GLY A 140 12.12 -13.03 -5.64
C GLY A 140 11.45 -12.40 -4.42
N HIS A 141 12.27 -12.06 -3.43
CA HIS A 141 11.85 -11.47 -2.16
C HIS A 141 11.87 -9.94 -2.15
N SER A 142 12.21 -9.32 -3.27
CA SER A 142 12.41 -7.87 -3.35
C SER A 142 11.46 -7.21 -4.35
N ARG A 143 11.07 -5.98 -4.04
CA ARG A 143 10.30 -5.09 -4.91
C ARG A 143 11.02 -3.75 -5.04
N ARG A 144 10.99 -3.18 -6.25
CA ARG A 144 11.49 -1.84 -6.55
C ARG A 144 10.43 -1.05 -7.29
N ILE A 145 10.19 0.18 -6.86
CA ILE A 145 9.52 1.18 -7.68
C ILE A 145 10.59 1.96 -8.41
N GLU A 146 10.56 1.92 -9.74
CA GLU A 146 11.55 2.58 -10.58
C GLU A 146 10.94 3.58 -11.54
N ARG A 147 11.71 4.64 -11.82
CA ARG A 147 11.42 5.60 -12.87
C ARG A 147 12.72 5.92 -13.59
N ASN A 148 12.75 5.77 -14.91
CA ASN A 148 13.91 6.11 -15.75
C ASN A 148 15.22 5.44 -15.28
N GLY A 149 15.14 4.19 -14.78
CA GLY A 149 16.29 3.43 -14.27
C GLY A 149 16.72 3.80 -12.85
N GLU A 150 16.05 4.74 -12.19
CA GLU A 150 16.31 5.10 -10.79
C GLU A 150 15.33 4.39 -9.86
N THR A 151 15.86 3.73 -8.82
CA THR A 151 15.05 3.16 -7.75
C THR A 151 14.57 4.24 -6.78
N LEU A 152 13.25 4.41 -6.70
CA LEU A 152 12.60 5.41 -5.84
C LEU A 152 12.15 4.82 -4.50
N VAL A 153 11.74 3.55 -4.50
CA VAL A 153 11.40 2.76 -3.30
C VAL A 153 11.98 1.37 -3.48
N TRP A 154 12.65 0.85 -2.47
CA TRP A 154 13.14 -0.53 -2.41
C TRP A 154 12.52 -1.23 -1.21
N ILE A 155 12.03 -2.45 -1.43
CA ILE A 155 11.44 -3.29 -0.41
C ILE A 155 12.09 -4.66 -0.49
N ASP A 156 12.54 -5.21 0.64
CA ASP A 156 13.07 -6.58 0.74
C ASP A 156 12.38 -7.32 1.88
N LYS A 157 11.89 -8.53 1.59
CA LYS A 157 11.12 -9.36 2.52
C LYS A 157 11.81 -10.68 2.78
N ARG A 158 12.42 -10.86 3.95
CA ARG A 158 13.13 -12.11 4.30
C ARG A 158 12.82 -12.55 5.71
N ASN A 159 12.50 -13.82 5.88
CA ASN A 159 12.39 -14.48 7.20
C ASN A 159 11.51 -13.71 8.20
N GLY A 160 10.31 -13.27 7.78
CA GLY A 160 9.40 -12.50 8.64
C GLY A 160 9.83 -11.06 8.93
N ARG A 161 10.78 -10.53 8.14
CA ARG A 161 11.22 -9.13 8.17
C ARG A 161 10.94 -8.47 6.82
N THR A 162 10.45 -7.24 6.87
CA THR A 162 10.31 -6.37 5.69
C THR A 162 11.13 -5.11 5.93
N GLU A 163 12.06 -4.81 5.03
CA GLU A 163 12.76 -3.52 5.00
C GLU A 163 12.21 -2.69 3.85
N ILE A 164 11.84 -1.44 4.11
CA ILE A 164 11.43 -0.45 3.11
C ILE A 164 12.43 0.69 3.16
N HIS A 165 13.03 1.03 2.03
CA HIS A 165 13.98 2.12 1.90
C HIS A 165 13.54 3.09 0.80
N ILE A 166 13.53 4.38 1.11
CA ILE A 166 13.21 5.46 0.18
C ILE A 166 14.45 6.35 0.04
N PRO A 167 15.36 6.06 -0.92
CA PRO A 167 16.71 6.62 -0.93
C PRO A 167 16.76 8.15 -0.93
N ARG A 168 15.90 8.78 -1.75
CA ARG A 168 15.84 10.24 -1.87
C ARG A 168 15.42 10.97 -0.59
N GLN A 169 14.71 10.27 0.30
CA GLN A 169 14.23 10.82 1.57
C GLN A 169 15.10 10.39 2.75
N GLN A 170 16.15 9.59 2.51
CA GLN A 170 16.98 8.95 3.53
C GLN A 170 16.13 8.26 4.61
N PHE A 171 15.00 7.66 4.18
CA PHE A 171 13.98 7.13 5.06
C PHE A 171 13.97 5.60 4.99
N ARG A 172 13.93 4.94 6.15
CA ARG A 172 13.90 3.49 6.28
C ARG A 172 12.81 3.05 7.25
N ILE A 173 12.14 1.96 6.91
CA ILE A 173 11.16 1.28 7.77
C ILE A 173 11.59 -0.18 7.86
N ASN A 174 11.86 -0.64 9.07
CA ASN A 174 12.11 -2.05 9.36
C ASN A 174 10.91 -2.62 10.08
N ILE A 175 10.34 -3.69 9.55
CA ILE A 175 9.16 -4.35 10.09
C ILE A 175 9.56 -5.78 10.43
N ARG A 176 9.25 -6.23 11.64
CA ARG A 176 9.45 -7.61 12.08
C ARG A 176 8.16 -8.14 12.69
N THR A 177 7.66 -9.25 12.15
CA THR A 177 6.52 -9.95 12.76
C THR A 177 6.89 -10.46 14.14
N LEU A 178 6.03 -10.21 15.13
CA LEU A 178 6.15 -10.76 16.47
C LEU A 178 5.35 -12.06 16.51
N THR A 179 6.00 -13.17 16.15
CA THR A 179 5.42 -14.50 16.33
C THR A 179 5.16 -14.72 17.81
N THR A 180 3.89 -14.88 18.18
CA THR A 180 3.51 -15.31 19.52
C THR A 180 3.75 -16.82 19.56
N HIS A 181 4.83 -17.27 20.20
CA HIS A 181 4.94 -18.69 20.56
C HIS A 181 3.80 -18.97 21.55
N GLN A 182 2.77 -19.67 21.08
CA GLN A 182 1.79 -20.33 21.94
C GLN A 182 2.32 -21.71 22.35
#